data_AF-A0A535S9F4-F1
#
_entry.id   AF-A0A535S9F4-F1
#
_cell.length_a   1.000
_cell.length_b   1.000
_cell.length_c   1.000
_cell.angle_alpha   90.00
_cell.angle_beta   90.00
_cell.angle_gamma   90.00
#
_symmetry.space_group_name_H-M   'P 1'
#
loop_
_entity.id
_entity.type
_entity.pdbx_description
1 polymer ?
#
loop_
_entity_poly.entity_id
_entity_poly.type
_entity_poly.pdbx_seq_one_letter_code
_entity_poly.pdbx_strand_id
1 'polypeptide(L)'
;MRTNRDQRPLSYPLRLPDELQADALRLLDLSREVVNAVGTSLWDRLDDFGERTNKYAYKQVEEMTSSPQLHGDRQWRCEAEQAGRILRGQAERKKQFALILPILSQGMI
;
A
#
# COMPACT_ATOMS: atom_id res chain seq x y z
N MET A 1 -22.80 -27.54 23.58
CA MET A 1 -22.81 -26.17 24.13
C MET A 1 -21.37 -25.69 24.27
N ARG A 2 -20.92 -24.74 23.44
CA ARG A 2 -19.61 -24.10 23.61
C ARG A 2 -19.71 -23.16 24.82
N THR A 3 -18.83 -23.36 25.79
CA THR A 3 -18.70 -22.50 26.97
C THR A 3 -18.43 -21.06 26.53
N ASN A 4 -19.28 -20.17 27.02
CA ASN A 4 -19.21 -18.72 26.85
C ASN A 4 -17.86 -18.27 27.41
N ARG A 5 -16.89 -17.94 26.54
CA ARG A 5 -15.63 -17.34 26.99
C ARG A 5 -15.99 -15.95 27.51
N ASP A 6 -15.63 -15.66 28.75
CA ASP A 6 -15.69 -14.34 29.36
C ASP A 6 -14.86 -13.35 28.55
N GLN A 7 -15.43 -12.80 27.48
CA GLN A 7 -14.88 -11.67 26.74
C GLN A 7 -15.16 -10.41 27.55
N ARG A 8 -14.39 -10.21 28.63
CA ARG A 8 -14.37 -8.90 29.29
C ARG A 8 -13.72 -7.90 28.33
N PRO A 9 -14.40 -6.80 27.96
CA PRO A 9 -13.76 -5.75 27.19
C PRO A 9 -12.59 -5.21 28.01
N LEU A 10 -11.43 -5.09 27.39
CA LEU A 10 -10.26 -4.44 27.98
C LEU A 10 -10.61 -2.97 28.19
N SER A 11 -11.07 -2.63 29.39
CA SER A 11 -11.50 -1.29 29.79
C SER A 11 -10.34 -0.32 30.03
N TYR A 12 -9.11 -0.77 29.83
CA TYR A 12 -7.90 0.02 30.00
C TYR A 12 -7.19 0.17 28.66
N PRO A 13 -6.62 1.35 28.35
CA PRO A 13 -5.75 1.50 27.19
C PRO A 13 -4.54 0.58 27.39
N LEU A 14 -4.54 -0.55 26.69
CA LEU A 14 -3.38 -1.42 26.58
C LEU A 14 -2.27 -0.64 25.87
N ARG A 15 -1.35 -0.08 26.65
CA ARG A 15 -0.08 0.40 26.10
C ARG A 15 0.86 -0.78 25.97
N LEU A 16 1.44 -0.92 24.79
CA LEU A 16 2.57 -1.82 24.60
C LEU A 16 3.77 -1.28 25.38
N PRO A 17 4.68 -2.14 25.86
CA PRO A 17 6.00 -1.73 26.33
C PRO A 17 6.68 -0.78 25.33
N ASP A 18 7.39 0.23 25.84
CA ASP A 18 8.01 1.28 25.00
C ASP A 18 8.96 0.71 23.95
N GLU A 19 9.68 -0.37 24.28
CA GLU A 19 10.55 -1.09 23.34
C GLU A 19 9.76 -1.65 22.15
N LEU A 20 8.61 -2.29 22.40
CA LEU A 20 7.75 -2.82 21.33
C LEU A 20 7.11 -1.72 20.49
N GLN A 21 6.81 -0.57 21.08
CA GLN A 21 6.34 0.60 20.33
C GLN A 21 7.44 1.15 19.42
N ALA A 22 8.66 1.31 19.95
CA ALA A 22 9.81 1.75 19.17
C ALA A 22 10.11 0.79 18.00
N ASP A 23 10.05 -0.51 18.24
CA ASP A 23 10.25 -1.54 17.20
C ASP A 23 9.18 -1.47 16.12
N ALA A 24 7.91 -1.29 16.52
CA ALA A 24 6.82 -1.12 15.57
C ALA A 24 6.99 0.14 14.70
N LEU A 25 7.41 1.26 15.29
CA LEU A 25 7.70 2.50 14.54
C LEU A 25 8.86 2.30 13.56
N ARG A 26 9.94 1.64 13.99
CA ARG A 26 11.06 1.31 13.10
C ARG A 26 10.62 0.43 11.93
N LEU A 27 9.76 -0.56 12.18
CA LEU A 27 9.20 -1.40 11.11
C LEU A 27 8.37 -0.58 10.13
N LEU A 28 7.56 0.37 10.61
CA LEU A 28 6.76 1.25 9.74
C LEU A 28 7.64 2.13 8.85
N ASP A 29 8.72 2.69 9.40
CA ASP A 29 9.66 3.49 8.62
C ASP A 29 10.35 2.65 7.54
N LEU A 30 10.81 1.43 7.87
CA LEU A 30 11.42 0.49 6.92
C LEU A 30 10.42 0.07 5.83
N SER A 31 9.19 -0.28 6.20
CA SER A 31 8.14 -0.63 5.23
C SER A 31 7.81 0.54 4.30
N ARG A 32 7.84 1.79 4.80
CA ARG A 32 7.66 2.97 3.96
C ARG A 32 8.76 3.10 2.91
N GLU A 33 10.02 2.83 3.28
CA GLU A 33 11.13 2.84 2.33
C GLU A 33 10.93 1.80 1.23
N VAL A 34 10.52 0.57 1.58
CA VAL A 34 10.22 -0.48 0.59
C VAL A 34 9.07 -0.09 -0.32
N VAL A 35 7.96 0.41 0.24
CA VAL A 35 6.79 0.86 -0.54
C VAL A 35 7.18 1.97 -1.52
N ASN A 36 7.99 2.94 -1.08
CA ASN A 36 8.46 4.01 -1.96
C ASN A 36 9.40 3.48 -3.05
N ALA A 37 10.33 2.59 -2.71
CA ALA A 37 11.24 1.98 -3.68
C ALA A 37 10.48 1.22 -4.78
N VAL A 38 9.47 0.43 -4.40
CA VAL A 38 8.60 -0.27 -5.35
C VAL A 38 7.75 0.71 -6.17
N GLY A 39 7.21 1.74 -5.52
CA GLY A 39 6.43 2.78 -6.21
C GLY A 39 7.25 3.51 -7.27
N THR A 40 8.50 3.85 -6.96
CA THR A 40 9.44 4.47 -7.90
C THR A 40 9.84 3.51 -9.02
N SER A 41 10.15 2.25 -8.72
CA SER A 41 10.59 1.29 -9.74
C SER A 41 9.49 0.92 -10.74
N LEU A 42 8.23 0.97 -10.32
CA LEU A 42 7.07 0.67 -11.17
C LEU A 42 6.39 1.93 -11.74
N TRP A 43 6.96 3.12 -11.50
CA TRP A 43 6.34 4.38 -11.92
C TRP A 43 6.18 4.49 -13.45
N ASP A 44 7.18 4.09 -14.22
CA ASP A 44 7.11 4.13 -15.69
C ASP A 44 6.10 3.12 -16.27
N ARG A 45 5.64 2.18 -15.44
CA ARG A 45 4.61 1.18 -15.77
C ARG A 45 3.24 1.53 -15.21
N LEU A 46 3.01 2.79 -14.86
CA LEU A 46 1.77 3.22 -14.21
C LEU A 46 0.50 2.85 -15.00
N ASP A 47 0.59 2.84 -16.34
CA ASP A 47 -0.55 2.50 -17.20
C ASP A 47 -1.01 1.04 -17.01
N ASP A 48 -0.09 0.13 -16.68
CA ASP A 48 -0.42 -1.26 -16.37
C ASP A 48 -1.33 -1.36 -15.13
N PHE A 49 -1.25 -0.40 -14.20
CA PHE A 49 -2.09 -0.32 -13.01
C PHE A 49 -3.45 0.34 -13.25
N GLY A 50 -3.71 0.83 -14.46
CA GLY A 50 -4.99 1.43 -14.84
C GLY A 50 -6.12 0.41 -14.91
N GLU A 51 -5.83 -0.87 -15.16
CA GLU A 51 -6.82 -1.94 -15.19
C GLU A 51 -6.72 -2.84 -13.97
N ARG A 52 -7.84 -3.01 -13.27
CA ARG A 52 -7.89 -3.88 -12.10
C ARG A 52 -8.05 -5.33 -12.54
N THR A 53 -6.93 -6.05 -12.64
CA THR A 53 -6.91 -7.49 -12.94
C THR A 53 -7.24 -8.36 -11.73
N ASN A 54 -7.01 -7.87 -10.51
CA ASN A 54 -7.20 -8.65 -9.28
C ASN A 54 -7.84 -7.82 -8.15
N LYS A 55 -8.58 -8.51 -7.28
CA LYS A 55 -9.11 -7.95 -6.03
C LYS A 55 -7.99 -7.34 -5.19
N TYR A 56 -6.88 -8.04 -5.02
CA TYR A 56 -5.73 -7.60 -4.24
C TYR A 56 -4.73 -6.87 -5.13
N ALA A 57 -4.19 -5.76 -4.65
CA ALA A 57 -3.22 -4.97 -5.39
C ALA A 57 -1.83 -5.61 -5.38
N TYR A 58 -1.47 -6.29 -4.28
CA TYR A 58 -0.16 -6.94 -4.16
C TYR A 58 0.09 -7.99 -5.24
N LYS A 59 -0.96 -8.63 -5.78
CA LYS A 59 -0.81 -9.66 -6.82
C LYS A 59 -0.21 -9.12 -8.11
N GLN A 60 -0.68 -7.95 -8.52
CA GLN A 60 -0.17 -7.27 -9.70
C GLN A 60 1.29 -6.79 -9.49
N VAL A 61 1.63 -6.40 -8.26
CA VAL A 61 3.01 -6.04 -7.91
C VAL A 61 3.91 -7.27 -7.89
N GLU A 62 3.48 -8.39 -7.29
CA GLU A 62 4.21 -9.67 -7.26
C GLU A 62 4.48 -10.23 -8.68
N GLU A 63 3.61 -9.94 -9.65
CA GLU A 63 3.81 -10.32 -11.06
C GLU A 63 4.89 -9.48 -11.77
N MET A 64 5.17 -8.27 -11.27
CA MET A 64 6.09 -7.32 -11.89
C MET A 64 7.44 -7.24 -11.19
N THR A 65 7.48 -7.50 -9.88
CA THR A 65 8.69 -7.37 -9.07
C THR A 65 8.63 -8.21 -7.80
N SER A 66 9.79 -8.43 -7.18
CA SER A 66 9.94 -9.04 -5.87
C SER A 66 10.28 -7.99 -4.81
N SER A 67 10.27 -8.40 -3.54
CA SER A 67 10.73 -7.52 -2.47
C SER A 67 12.15 -7.01 -2.75
N PRO A 68 12.42 -5.70 -2.63
CA PRO A 68 13.77 -5.15 -2.76
C PRO A 68 14.64 -5.43 -1.52
N GLN A 69 14.04 -5.92 -0.42
CA GLN A 69 14.73 -6.28 0.82
C GLN A 69 14.48 -7.74 1.19
N LEU A 70 15.45 -8.36 1.85
CA LEU A 70 15.34 -9.74 2.32
C LEU A 70 14.52 -9.80 3.62
N HIS A 71 13.20 -10.01 3.50
CA HIS A 71 12.29 -10.23 4.64
C HIS A 71 11.15 -11.17 4.24
N GLY A 72 10.30 -11.56 5.21
CA GLY A 72 9.31 -12.62 5.02
C GLY A 72 8.15 -12.26 4.10
N ASP A 73 7.63 -13.27 3.38
CA ASP A 73 6.55 -13.15 2.39
C ASP A 73 5.31 -12.40 2.87
N ARG A 74 4.97 -12.52 4.15
CA ARG A 74 3.78 -11.84 4.70
C ARG A 74 3.98 -10.33 4.79
N GLN A 75 5.16 -9.88 5.22
CA GLN A 75 5.49 -8.47 5.27
C GLN A 75 5.56 -7.91 3.84
N TRP A 76 6.21 -8.64 2.92
CA TRP A 76 6.25 -8.27 1.51
C TRP A 76 4.85 -8.07 0.92
N ARG A 77 3.92 -9.00 1.14
CA ARG A 77 2.54 -8.85 0.65
C ARG A 77 1.84 -7.61 1.18
N CYS A 78 2.09 -7.24 2.44
CA CYS A 78 1.53 -6.01 3.01
C CYS A 78 2.11 -4.76 2.34
N GLU A 79 3.42 -4.72 2.13
CA GLU A 79 4.11 -3.61 1.47
C GLU A 79 3.69 -3.50 -0.01
N ALA A 80 3.70 -4.62 -0.74
CA ALA A 80 3.24 -4.70 -2.12
C ALA A 80 1.75 -4.32 -2.26
N GLU A 81 0.89 -4.64 -1.29
CA GLU A 81 -0.51 -4.20 -1.29
C GLU A 81 -0.61 -2.67 -1.20
N GLN A 82 0.19 -2.04 -0.33
CA GLN A 82 0.20 -0.58 -0.21
C GLN A 82 0.74 0.09 -1.48
N ALA A 83 1.88 -0.38 -1.99
CA ALA A 83 2.45 0.14 -3.23
C ALA A 83 1.48 0.00 -4.41
N GLY A 84 0.86 -1.17 -4.57
CA GLY A 84 -0.10 -1.43 -5.64
C GLY A 84 -1.36 -0.57 -5.54
N ARG A 85 -1.87 -0.28 -4.32
CA ARG A 85 -3.00 0.64 -4.13
C ARG A 85 -2.65 2.07 -4.51
N ILE A 86 -1.46 2.53 -4.12
CA ILE A 86 -0.95 3.85 -4.49
C ILE A 86 -0.86 3.95 -6.02
N LEU A 87 -0.23 2.97 -6.67
CA LEU A 87 -0.07 2.94 -8.12
C LEU A 87 -1.42 2.89 -8.85
N ARG A 88 -2.38 2.07 -8.42
CA ARG A 88 -3.75 2.08 -8.98
C ARG A 88 -4.43 3.44 -8.85
N GLY A 89 -4.33 4.07 -7.68
CA GLY A 89 -4.87 5.40 -7.46
C GLY A 89 -4.22 6.47 -8.33
N GLN A 90 -2.90 6.37 -8.55
CA GLN A 90 -2.17 7.27 -9.45
C GLN A 90 -2.51 7.02 -10.92
N ALA A 91 -2.69 5.78 -11.34
CA ALA A 91 -3.13 5.43 -12.70
C ALA A 91 -4.53 6.00 -12.99
N GLU A 92 -5.46 5.89 -12.03
CA GLU A 92 -6.79 6.51 -12.16
C GLU A 92 -6.72 8.03 -12.24
N ARG A 93 -5.88 8.67 -11.41
CA ARG A 93 -5.63 10.12 -11.51
C ARG A 93 -5.06 10.51 -12.87
N LYS A 94 -4.11 9.75 -13.41
CA LYS A 94 -3.52 10.01 -14.75
C LYS A 94 -4.61 10.02 -15.83
N LYS A 95 -5.56 9.07 -15.78
CA LYS A 95 -6.72 9.05 -16.69
C LYS A 95 -7.60 10.29 -16.55
N GLN A 96 -7.90 10.71 -15.32
CA GLN A 96 -8.69 11.92 -15.06
C GLN A 96 -7.98 13.18 -15.58
N PHE A 97 -6.67 13.30 -15.35
CA PHE A 97 -5.89 14.41 -15.90
C PHE A 97 -5.90 14.42 -17.42
N ALA A 98 -5.81 13.27 -18.09
CA ALA A 98 -5.89 13.20 -19.54
C ALA A 98 -7.22 13.72 -20.10
N LEU A 99 -8.33 13.55 -19.37
CA LEU A 99 -9.65 14.09 -19.76
C LEU A 99 -9.74 15.61 -19.59
N ILE A 100 -9.11 16.16 -18.55
CA ILE A 100 -9.21 17.58 -18.20
C ILE A 100 -8.13 18.43 -18.89
N LEU A 101 -6.98 17.84 -19.24
CA LEU A 101 -5.86 18.53 -19.85
C LEU A 101 -6.24 19.34 -21.12
N PRO A 102 -7.07 18.85 -22.05
CA PRO A 102 -7.50 19.65 -23.20
C PRO A 102 -8.26 20.92 -22.79
N ILE A 103 -9.11 20.83 -21.77
CA ILE A 103 -9.89 21.96 -21.24
C ILE A 103 -8.96 23.01 -20.63
N LEU A 104 -7.99 22.58 -19.81
CA LEU A 104 -7.02 23.48 -19.20
C LEU A 104 -6.07 24.10 -20.24
N SER A 105 -5.72 23.35 -21.28
CA SER A 105 -4.78 23.80 -22.33
C SER A 105 -5.41 24.78 -23.32
N GLN A 106 -6.74 24.76 -23.46
CA GLN A 106 -7.49 25.68 -24.33
C GLN A 106 -7.73 27.06 -23.70
N GLY A 107 -7.19 27.32 -22.50
CA GLY A 107 -7.30 28.62 -21.85
C GLY A 107 -8.63 28.82 -21.14
N MET A 108 -8.88 28.07 -20.07
CA MET A 108 -9.68 28.59 -18.96
C MET A 108 -8.77 29.22 -17.91
N ILE A 109 -8.24 30.40 -18.28
CA ILE A 109 -7.93 31.64 -17.54
C ILE A 109 -7.43 32.63 -18.60
#